data_AF-A0A7C8ALK0-F1
#
_entry.id   AF-A0A7C8ALK0-F1
#
_cell.length_a   1.000
_cell.length_b   1.000
_cell.length_c   1.000
_cell.angle_alpha   90.00
_cell.angle_beta   90.00
_cell.angle_gamma   90.00
#
_symmetry.space_group_name_H-M   'P 1'
#
loop_
_entity.id
_entity.type
_entity.pdbx_description
1 polymer ?
#
loop_
_entity_poly.entity_id
_entity_poly.type
_entity_poly.pdbx_seq_one_letter_code
_entity_poly.pdbx_strand_id
1 'polypeptide(L)'
;MAEWTPEAREYLEGYLAQVSALARQKGDDADEIAADLRVHITCEAEKAVDAVVTLDDLRRTIAVVGTPEQVIDAGLPTAIPGTPRPSVAREDAPTPLLSPMPPAPRARSSVGCWIVGIVAAVLCAIAIPAIVIAGLLLVRAGKRAESMYMYHVESAVRFDRGVYTANEKAVIDSLRTIASAQTQYHAYTRSYATTIGALYAPDDLQMQFIDAELAIGTKQGYVFSITSTDPAARWKCEAKPSVQSKDGARAFTTDETGVIFCDGRPI
;
A
#
# COMPACT_ATOMS: atom_id res chain seq x y z
N MET A 1 20.90 5.26 -12.43
CA MET A 1 21.81 4.61 -11.47
C MET A 1 22.98 5.54 -11.32
N ALA A 2 23.15 6.09 -10.13
CA ALA A 2 24.30 6.96 -9.86
C ALA A 2 25.58 6.11 -9.89
N GLU A 3 26.69 6.72 -10.29
CA GLU A 3 27.99 6.07 -10.17
C GLU A 3 28.45 6.12 -8.72
N TRP A 4 29.03 5.03 -8.22
CA TRP A 4 29.54 4.95 -6.84
C TRP A 4 31.04 5.08 -6.85
N THR A 5 31.60 5.93 -5.99
CA THR A 5 33.06 5.96 -5.83
C THR A 5 33.54 4.64 -5.20
N PRO A 6 34.76 4.19 -5.51
CA PRO A 6 35.32 2.96 -4.93
C PRO A 6 35.30 2.97 -3.39
N GLU A 7 35.59 4.13 -2.78
CA GLU A 7 35.63 4.32 -1.33
C GLU A 7 34.24 4.19 -0.71
N ALA A 8 33.21 4.71 -1.37
CA ALA A 8 31.83 4.55 -0.92
C ALA A 8 31.41 3.07 -0.95
N ARG A 9 31.72 2.35 -2.03
CA ARG A 9 31.41 0.92 -2.12
C ARG A 9 32.14 0.12 -1.04
N GLU A 10 33.43 0.36 -0.83
CA GLU A 10 34.21 -0.31 0.22
C GLU A 10 33.65 -0.03 1.62
N TYR A 11 33.27 1.22 1.89
CA TYR A 11 32.67 1.59 3.18
C TYR A 11 31.31 0.91 3.42
N LEU A 12 30.45 0.84 2.39
CA LEU A 12 29.17 0.13 2.47
C LEU A 12 29.37 -1.36 2.78
N GLU A 13 30.29 -2.01 2.07
CA GLU A 13 30.60 -3.43 2.29
C GLU A 13 31.16 -3.67 3.71
N GLY A 14 32.03 -2.79 4.19
CA GLY A 14 32.55 -2.84 5.57
C GLY A 14 31.44 -2.71 6.62
N TYR A 15 30.48 -1.80 6.40
CA TYR A 15 29.32 -1.62 7.27
C TYR A 15 28.40 -2.85 7.27
N LEU A 16 28.05 -3.39 6.10
CA LEU A 16 27.21 -4.58 5.97
C LEU A 16 27.88 -5.82 6.60
N ALA A 17 29.20 -5.94 6.50
CA ALA A 17 29.94 -7.03 7.16
C ALA A 17 29.82 -6.95 8.71
N GLN A 18 29.86 -5.75 9.29
CA GLN A 18 29.66 -5.55 10.73
C GLN A 18 28.24 -5.92 11.17
N VAL A 19 27.22 -5.46 10.42
CA VAL A 19 25.81 -5.78 10.66
C VAL A 19 25.58 -7.30 10.58
N SER A 20 26.11 -7.96 9.54
CA SER A 20 26.02 -9.40 9.36
C SER A 20 26.68 -10.17 10.52
N ALA A 21 27.87 -9.74 10.98
CA ALA A 21 28.54 -10.36 12.12
C ALA A 21 27.71 -10.27 13.42
N LEU A 22 27.07 -9.12 13.68
CA LEU A 22 26.20 -8.93 14.84
C LEU A 22 24.91 -9.75 14.74
N ALA A 23 24.27 -9.80 13.56
CA ALA A 23 23.07 -10.61 13.33
C ALA A 23 23.34 -12.11 13.61
N ARG A 24 24.49 -12.64 13.13
CA ARG A 24 24.89 -14.03 13.41
C ARG A 24 25.06 -14.30 14.90
N GLN A 25 25.57 -13.33 15.66
CA GLN A 25 25.73 -13.47 17.11
C GLN A 25 24.38 -13.61 17.84
N LYS A 26 23.31 -13.01 17.30
CA LYS A 26 21.96 -13.09 17.87
C LYS A 26 21.12 -14.27 17.38
N GLY A 27 21.61 -15.00 16.36
CA GLY A 27 20.89 -16.12 15.76
C GLY A 27 19.88 -15.70 14.68
N ASP A 28 19.97 -14.47 14.18
CA ASP A 28 19.16 -13.98 13.05
C ASP A 28 19.75 -14.40 11.69
N ASP A 29 18.95 -14.36 10.62
CA ASP A 29 19.40 -14.63 9.25
C ASP A 29 20.22 -13.45 8.70
N ALA A 30 21.50 -13.43 9.05
CA ALA A 30 22.42 -12.36 8.74
C ALA A 30 22.57 -12.04 7.25
N ASP A 31 22.33 -13.01 6.36
CA ASP A 31 22.47 -12.82 4.93
C ASP A 31 21.23 -12.12 4.35
N GLU A 32 20.02 -12.46 4.85
CA GLU A 32 18.78 -11.73 4.55
C GLU A 32 18.85 -10.28 5.05
N ILE A 33 19.27 -10.08 6.30
CA ILE A 33 19.42 -8.74 6.89
C ILE A 33 20.36 -7.86 6.07
N ALA A 34 21.53 -8.38 5.72
CA ALA A 34 22.51 -7.62 4.96
C ALA A 34 22.03 -7.32 3.53
N ALA A 35 21.31 -8.25 2.90
CA ALA A 35 20.76 -8.05 1.56
C ALA A 35 19.70 -6.94 1.53
N ASP A 36 18.73 -6.98 2.44
CA ASP A 36 17.66 -5.97 2.54
C ASP A 36 18.23 -4.60 2.86
N LEU A 37 19.17 -4.54 3.81
CA LEU A 37 19.81 -3.29 4.20
C LEU A 37 20.66 -2.69 3.07
N ARG A 38 21.33 -3.53 2.27
CA ARG A 38 22.07 -3.07 1.08
C ARG A 38 21.12 -2.40 0.09
N VAL A 39 19.98 -3.04 -0.21
CA VAL A 39 18.98 -2.49 -1.14
C VAL A 39 18.46 -1.16 -0.63
N HIS A 40 18.13 -1.08 0.66
CA HIS A 40 17.62 0.14 1.28
C HIS A 40 18.64 1.29 1.23
N ILE A 41 19.87 1.06 1.70
CA ILE A 41 20.94 2.10 1.72
C ILE A 41 21.28 2.55 0.29
N THR A 42 21.36 1.62 -0.67
CA THR A 42 21.66 1.97 -2.06
C THR A 42 20.56 2.86 -2.65
N CYS A 43 19.30 2.50 -2.43
CA CYS A 43 18.15 3.28 -2.90
C CYS A 43 18.13 4.69 -2.29
N GLU A 44 18.37 4.81 -0.98
CA GLU A 44 18.39 6.12 -0.30
C GLU A 44 19.59 6.97 -0.70
N ALA A 45 20.78 6.39 -0.84
CA ALA A 45 21.97 7.11 -1.28
C ALA A 45 21.83 7.61 -2.73
N GLU A 46 21.23 6.81 -3.62
CA GLU A 46 20.95 7.22 -5.01
C GLU A 46 19.89 8.31 -5.11
N LYS A 47 18.92 8.38 -4.18
CA LYS A 47 17.94 9.48 -4.15
C LYS A 47 18.55 10.79 -3.66
N ALA A 48 19.60 10.73 -2.84
CA ALA A 48 20.22 11.91 -2.25
C ALA A 48 21.13 12.67 -3.25
N VAL A 49 21.55 12.03 -4.36
CA VAL A 49 22.53 12.60 -5.29
C VAL A 49 22.18 12.28 -6.74
N ASP A 50 22.28 13.28 -7.62
CA ASP A 50 21.84 13.15 -9.02
C ASP A 50 22.76 12.30 -9.93
N ALA A 51 24.06 12.19 -9.62
CA ALA A 51 25.04 11.60 -10.55
C ALA A 51 26.08 10.67 -9.93
N VAL A 52 26.73 11.06 -8.83
CA VAL A 52 27.82 10.29 -8.20
C VAL A 52 27.62 10.22 -6.70
N VAL A 53 27.49 9.01 -6.14
CA VAL A 53 27.43 8.78 -4.69
C VAL A 53 28.85 8.79 -4.12
N THR A 54 29.17 9.83 -3.35
CA THR A 54 30.47 9.95 -2.67
C THR A 54 30.47 9.28 -1.30
N LEU A 55 31.65 9.09 -0.71
CA LEU A 55 31.80 8.56 0.65
C LEU A 55 31.08 9.42 1.70
N ASP A 56 31.09 10.75 1.55
CA ASP A 56 30.44 11.65 2.50
C ASP A 56 28.91 11.56 2.42
N ASP A 57 28.36 11.35 1.22
CA ASP A 57 26.92 11.13 1.03
C ASP A 57 26.48 9.79 1.64
N LEU A 58 27.29 8.75 1.45
CA LEU A 58 27.05 7.45 2.05
C LEU A 58 27.12 7.51 3.58
N ARG A 59 28.12 8.22 4.15
CA ARG A 59 28.21 8.42 5.61
C ARG A 59 27.00 9.16 6.16
N ARG A 60 26.52 10.19 5.44
CA ARG A 60 25.29 10.88 5.81
C ARG A 60 24.09 9.95 5.79
N THR A 61 23.98 9.09 4.78
CA THR A 61 22.91 8.09 4.65
C THR A 61 22.96 7.05 5.77
N ILE A 62 24.12 6.47 6.03
CA ILE A 62 24.31 5.48 7.11
C ILE A 62 24.09 6.12 8.48
N ALA A 63 24.45 7.38 8.70
CA ALA A 63 24.15 8.09 9.94
C ALA A 63 22.64 8.23 10.21
N VAL A 64 21.79 8.21 9.17
CA VAL A 64 20.32 8.18 9.31
C VAL A 64 19.82 6.79 9.67
N VAL A 65 20.43 5.75 9.10
CA VAL A 65 20.10 4.34 9.38
C VAL A 65 20.49 3.94 10.80
N GLY A 66 21.61 4.49 11.31
CA GLY A 66 22.08 4.26 12.67
C GLY A 66 23.36 3.42 12.73
N THR A 67 23.78 3.09 13.94
CA THR A 67 24.91 2.18 14.19
C THR A 67 24.52 0.72 13.91
N PRO A 68 25.47 -0.17 13.59
CA PRO A 68 25.16 -1.58 13.33
C PRO A 68 24.39 -2.25 14.48
N GLU A 69 24.72 -1.90 15.73
CA GLU A 69 24.04 -2.40 16.93
C GLU A 69 22.57 -1.96 16.98
N GLN A 70 22.31 -0.68 16.71
CA GLN A 70 20.95 -0.13 16.66
C GLN A 70 20.10 -0.78 15.57
N VAL A 71 20.68 -1.08 14.41
CA VAL A 71 19.96 -1.74 13.30
C VAL A 71 19.52 -3.15 13.69
N ILE A 72 20.38 -3.91 14.37
CA ILE A 72 20.04 -5.26 14.82
C ILE A 72 19.09 -5.24 16.03
N ASP A 73 19.26 -4.30 16.98
CA ASP A 73 18.36 -4.16 18.13
C ASP A 73 16.95 -3.69 17.76
N ALA A 74 16.83 -2.87 16.70
CA ALA A 74 15.54 -2.36 16.26
C ALA A 74 14.63 -3.43 15.62
N GLY A 75 15.19 -4.58 15.23
CA GLY A 75 14.54 -5.51 14.32
C GLY A 75 14.44 -4.90 12.91
N LEU A 76 14.74 -5.66 11.87
CA LEU A 76 14.57 -5.17 10.50
C LEU A 76 13.14 -4.65 10.29
N PRO A 77 12.97 -3.53 9.55
CA PRO A 77 11.66 -3.13 9.08
C PRO A 77 11.11 -4.22 8.15
N THR A 78 10.19 -5.03 8.68
CA THR A 78 9.54 -6.11 7.94
C THR A 78 8.59 -5.52 6.90
N ALA A 79 8.91 -5.74 5.63
CA ALA A 79 8.01 -5.76 4.47
C ALA A 79 7.17 -4.50 4.14
N ILE A 80 7.34 -4.04 2.89
CA ILE A 80 6.42 -3.14 2.18
C ILE A 80 5.09 -3.88 1.92
N PRO A 81 3.92 -3.37 2.38
CA PRO A 81 2.61 -3.90 2.00
C PRO A 81 2.26 -3.53 0.57
N GLY A 82 1.91 -4.54 -0.23
CA GLY A 82 1.45 -4.39 -1.60
C GLY A 82 0.10 -3.67 -1.71
N THR A 83 -0.12 -3.03 -2.86
CA THR A 83 -1.40 -2.43 -3.23
C THR A 83 -2.15 -3.27 -4.28
N PRO A 84 -3.48 -3.07 -4.40
CA PRO A 84 -4.44 -4.08 -4.82
C PRO A 84 -4.82 -4.06 -6.31
N ARG A 85 -5.34 -5.21 -6.73
CA ARG A 85 -5.92 -5.56 -8.03
C ARG A 85 -7.32 -4.93 -8.22
N PRO A 86 -7.64 -4.28 -9.37
CA PRO A 86 -9.01 -3.88 -9.68
C PRO A 86 -9.85 -5.06 -10.22
N SER A 87 -11.05 -5.20 -9.64
CA SER A 87 -12.09 -6.17 -10.00
C SER A 87 -12.97 -5.67 -11.14
N VAL A 88 -13.36 -6.61 -11.98
CA VAL A 88 -14.18 -6.51 -13.19
C VAL A 88 -15.61 -6.10 -12.85
N ALA A 89 -16.14 -5.10 -13.54
CA ALA A 89 -17.58 -4.80 -13.59
C ALA A 89 -18.27 -5.75 -14.57
N ARG A 90 -19.32 -6.45 -14.13
CA ARG A 90 -20.18 -7.30 -14.95
C ARG A 90 -21.64 -6.85 -14.86
N GLU A 91 -22.18 -6.57 -16.04
CA GLU A 91 -23.55 -6.67 -16.58
C GLU A 91 -24.77 -6.66 -15.63
N ASP A 92 -25.70 -5.74 -15.94
CA ASP A 92 -27.14 -5.97 -15.79
C ASP A 92 -27.79 -6.13 -17.18
N ALA A 93 -28.56 -7.22 -17.32
CA ALA A 93 -29.45 -7.51 -18.45
C ALA A 93 -30.87 -6.99 -18.17
N PRO A 94 -31.75 -6.95 -19.20
CA PRO A 94 -32.89 -7.88 -19.14
C PRO A 94 -33.31 -8.47 -20.51
N THR A 95 -33.83 -9.70 -20.45
CA THR A 95 -34.55 -10.49 -21.50
C THR A 95 -36.07 -10.13 -21.50
N PRO A 96 -37.02 -10.69 -22.32
CA PRO A 96 -36.93 -11.60 -23.49
C PRO A 96 -37.95 -11.34 -24.67
N LEU A 97 -38.00 -12.31 -25.60
CA LEU A 97 -39.10 -12.72 -26.53
C LEU A 97 -39.19 -12.12 -27.95
N LEU A 98 -39.03 -12.98 -28.97
CA LEU A 98 -40.09 -13.53 -29.84
C LEU A 98 -39.49 -14.13 -31.12
N SER A 99 -39.82 -15.40 -31.40
CA SER A 99 -39.71 -16.02 -32.73
C SER A 99 -40.79 -15.46 -33.67
N PRO A 100 -40.56 -15.39 -34.99
CA PRO A 100 -41.21 -16.38 -35.87
C PRO A 100 -40.42 -16.80 -37.14
N MET A 101 -40.55 -18.10 -37.45
CA MET A 101 -40.75 -18.86 -38.72
C MET A 101 -40.25 -18.33 -40.12
N PRO A 102 -39.89 -19.23 -41.08
CA PRO A 102 -39.02 -18.92 -42.24
C PRO A 102 -39.75 -18.80 -43.59
N PRO A 103 -39.00 -18.51 -44.69
CA PRO A 103 -39.29 -19.12 -45.99
C PRO A 103 -38.08 -19.69 -46.77
N ALA A 104 -38.33 -20.89 -47.30
CA ALA A 104 -37.92 -21.59 -48.54
C ALA A 104 -36.61 -21.28 -49.32
N PRO A 105 -36.03 -22.30 -50.02
CA PRO A 105 -34.67 -22.28 -50.53
C PRO A 105 -34.53 -21.69 -51.94
N ARG A 106 -33.36 -21.10 -52.22
CA ARG A 106 -32.89 -20.84 -53.60
C ARG A 106 -31.53 -21.49 -53.83
N ALA A 107 -31.52 -22.43 -54.76
CA ALA A 107 -30.31 -23.01 -55.34
C ALA A 107 -29.58 -21.96 -56.18
N ARG A 108 -28.25 -21.83 -56.00
CA ARG A 108 -27.35 -21.37 -57.07
C ARG A 108 -25.87 -21.69 -56.79
N SER A 109 -25.36 -22.58 -57.65
CA SER A 109 -24.02 -22.67 -58.25
C SER A 109 -22.78 -22.40 -57.37
N SER A 110 -22.13 -23.52 -57.06
CA SER A 110 -20.70 -23.66 -56.77
C SER A 110 -19.84 -23.12 -57.92
N VAL A 111 -19.15 -22.00 -57.73
CA VAL A 111 -17.77 -21.74 -58.21
C VAL A 111 -17.18 -20.62 -57.35
N GLY A 112 -16.37 -20.93 -56.33
CA GLY A 112 -15.70 -19.86 -55.53
C GLY A 112 -15.16 -20.24 -54.15
N CYS A 113 -15.22 -21.52 -53.75
CA CYS A 113 -14.84 -21.95 -52.39
C CYS A 113 -13.33 -21.85 -52.09
N TRP A 114 -12.47 -21.78 -53.10
CA TRP A 114 -11.01 -21.80 -52.88
C TRP A 114 -10.39 -20.43 -52.58
N ILE A 115 -11.04 -19.32 -52.98
CA ILE A 115 -10.52 -17.96 -52.72
C ILE A 115 -10.88 -17.49 -51.31
N VAL A 116 -12.06 -17.86 -50.80
CA VAL A 116 -12.53 -17.47 -49.46
C VAL A 116 -11.66 -18.09 -48.35
N GLY A 117 -11.21 -19.34 -48.52
CA GLY A 117 -10.33 -20.00 -47.55
C GLY A 117 -8.96 -19.33 -47.42
N ILE A 118 -8.36 -18.90 -48.54
CA ILE A 118 -7.07 -18.22 -48.53
C ILE A 118 -7.19 -16.81 -47.93
N VAL A 119 -8.24 -16.06 -48.29
CA VAL A 119 -8.48 -14.72 -47.72
C VAL A 119 -8.75 -14.79 -46.21
N ALA A 120 -9.48 -15.81 -45.74
CA ALA A 120 -9.72 -16.01 -44.31
C ALA A 120 -8.44 -16.39 -43.54
N ALA A 121 -7.58 -17.24 -44.11
CA ALA A 121 -6.31 -17.62 -43.49
C ALA A 121 -5.34 -16.43 -43.39
N VAL A 122 -5.27 -15.60 -44.44
CA VAL A 122 -4.44 -14.38 -44.45
C VAL A 122 -4.97 -13.33 -43.47
N LEU A 123 -6.30 -13.15 -43.37
CA LEU A 123 -6.91 -12.26 -42.38
C LEU A 123 -6.63 -12.72 -40.94
N CYS A 124 -6.71 -14.02 -40.64
CA CYS A 124 -6.35 -14.55 -39.32
C CYS A 124 -4.86 -14.36 -38.99
N ALA A 125 -3.97 -14.57 -39.96
CA ALA A 125 -2.53 -14.39 -39.76
C ALA A 125 -2.14 -12.94 -39.43
N ILE A 126 -2.92 -11.95 -39.88
CA ILE A 126 -2.68 -10.52 -39.59
C ILE A 126 -3.44 -10.05 -38.34
N ALA A 127 -4.66 -10.53 -38.12
CA ALA A 127 -5.50 -10.09 -37.00
C ALA A 127 -4.96 -10.54 -35.64
N ILE A 128 -4.46 -11.78 -35.54
CA ILE A 128 -3.94 -12.34 -34.29
C ILE A 128 -2.76 -11.52 -33.72
N PRO A 129 -1.69 -11.21 -34.49
CA PRO A 129 -0.59 -10.40 -33.96
C PRO A 129 -1.02 -8.96 -33.64
N ALA A 130 -1.96 -8.36 -34.40
CA ALA A 130 -2.48 -7.03 -34.08
C ALA A 130 -3.21 -6.99 -32.73
N ILE A 131 -4.00 -8.02 -32.41
CA ILE A 131 -4.67 -8.16 -31.11
C ILE A 131 -3.66 -8.34 -29.97
N VAL A 132 -2.61 -9.15 -30.18
CA VAL A 132 -1.55 -9.35 -29.17
C VAL A 132 -0.78 -8.06 -28.92
N ILE A 133 -0.43 -7.31 -29.97
CA ILE A 133 0.24 -6.01 -29.85
C ILE A 133 -0.65 -5.00 -29.14
N ALA A 134 -1.94 -4.92 -29.48
CA ALA A 134 -2.89 -4.04 -28.80
C ALA A 134 -3.04 -4.38 -27.31
N GLY A 135 -3.10 -5.68 -26.97
CA GLY A 135 -3.10 -6.14 -25.58
C GLY A 135 -1.81 -5.76 -24.85
N LEU A 136 -0.65 -5.91 -25.49
CA LEU A 136 0.64 -5.55 -24.90
C LEU A 136 0.75 -4.03 -24.67
N LEU A 137 0.23 -3.22 -25.60
CA LEU A 137 0.18 -1.77 -25.49
C LEU A 137 -0.75 -1.32 -24.37
N LEU A 138 -1.89 -1.98 -24.18
CA LEU A 138 -2.81 -1.72 -23.06
C LEU A 138 -2.17 -2.07 -21.70
N VAL A 139 -1.47 -3.20 -21.61
CA VAL A 139 -0.72 -3.58 -20.39
C VAL A 139 0.40 -2.56 -20.11
N ARG A 140 1.10 -2.09 -21.15
CA ARG A 140 2.18 -1.11 -21.03
C ARG A 140 1.67 0.29 -20.71
N ALA A 141 0.49 0.67 -21.22
CA ALA A 141 -0.19 1.92 -20.89
C ALA A 141 -0.74 1.92 -19.46
N GLY A 142 -1.28 0.78 -19.00
CA GLY A 142 -1.68 0.59 -17.60
C GLY A 142 -0.52 0.81 -16.63
N LYS A 143 0.65 0.21 -16.91
CA LYS A 143 1.87 0.44 -16.13
C LYS A 143 2.36 1.90 -16.11
N ARG A 144 2.07 2.69 -17.14
CA ARG A 144 2.45 4.12 -17.19
C ARG A 144 1.47 5.02 -16.45
N ALA A 145 0.18 4.67 -16.41
CA ALA A 145 -0.81 5.40 -15.61
C ALA A 145 -0.58 5.20 -14.11
N GLU A 146 -0.16 4.00 -13.68
CA GLU A 146 0.25 3.75 -12.28
C GLU A 146 1.48 4.59 -11.88
N SER A 147 2.40 4.86 -12.82
CA SER A 147 3.59 5.66 -12.56
C SER A 147 3.35 7.17 -12.46
N MET A 148 2.20 7.68 -12.90
CA MET A 148 1.90 9.13 -12.87
C MET A 148 1.05 9.54 -11.66
N TYR A 149 0.27 8.60 -11.09
CA TYR A 149 -0.51 8.84 -9.87
C TYR A 149 0.30 8.66 -8.56
N MET A 150 1.51 8.10 -8.63
CA MET A 150 2.42 8.02 -7.48
C MET A 150 3.12 9.35 -7.15
N TYR A 151 3.18 10.31 -8.08
CA TYR A 151 3.93 11.56 -7.87
C TYR A 151 3.16 12.69 -7.15
N HIS A 152 1.86 12.52 -6.87
CA HIS A 152 1.08 13.56 -6.18
C HIS A 152 0.86 13.32 -4.67
N VAL A 153 1.28 12.15 -4.15
CA VAL A 153 1.25 11.86 -2.70
C VAL A 153 2.63 12.06 -2.04
N GLU A 154 3.71 12.04 -2.82
CA GLU A 154 5.09 12.22 -2.32
C GLU A 154 5.43 13.63 -1.81
N SER A 155 4.58 14.65 -2.03
CA SER A 155 4.90 16.03 -1.65
C SER A 155 4.29 16.51 -0.31
N ALA A 156 3.50 15.69 0.39
CA ALA A 156 2.85 16.10 1.65
C ALA A 156 3.56 15.65 2.93
N VAL A 157 4.57 14.78 2.87
CA VAL A 157 5.23 14.21 4.06
C VAL A 157 6.70 14.65 4.14
N ARG A 158 6.94 15.97 4.18
CA ARG A 158 8.14 16.49 4.84
C ARG A 158 7.82 16.62 6.32
N PHE A 159 7.92 15.49 7.00
CA PHE A 159 7.64 15.37 8.42
C PHE A 159 8.74 16.05 9.23
N ASP A 160 8.38 17.17 9.84
CA ASP A 160 9.09 17.70 10.99
C ASP A 160 9.03 16.61 12.07
N ARG A 161 10.16 15.94 12.36
CA ARG A 161 10.27 14.93 13.44
C ARG A 161 10.13 15.63 14.79
N GLY A 162 8.94 16.11 15.09
CA GLY A 162 8.54 16.43 16.45
C GLY A 162 8.67 15.15 17.27
N VAL A 163 9.42 15.19 18.37
CA VAL A 163 9.60 14.05 19.26
C VAL A 163 8.24 13.75 19.92
N TYR A 164 7.46 12.87 19.31
CA TYR A 164 6.23 12.37 19.94
C TYR A 164 6.56 11.59 21.20
N THR A 165 5.81 11.83 22.26
CA THR A 165 5.90 11.05 23.49
C THR A 165 5.51 9.59 23.25
N ALA A 166 5.87 8.68 24.16
CA ALA A 166 5.52 7.26 24.03
C ALA A 166 4.00 7.04 23.92
N ASN A 167 3.22 7.82 24.68
CA ASN A 167 1.76 7.78 24.63
C ASN A 167 1.23 8.22 23.26
N GLU A 168 1.75 9.32 22.71
CA GLU A 168 1.34 9.82 21.39
C GLU A 168 1.64 8.81 20.28
N LYS A 169 2.78 8.11 20.34
CA LYS A 169 3.09 7.03 19.41
C LYS A 169 2.08 5.87 19.50
N ALA A 170 1.78 5.42 20.72
CA ALA A 170 0.82 4.35 20.94
C ALA A 170 -0.62 4.72 20.48
N VAL A 171 -0.98 6.01 20.56
CA VAL A 171 -2.25 6.53 20.06
C VAL A 171 -2.30 6.50 18.54
N ILE A 172 -1.22 6.93 17.87
CA ILE A 172 -1.12 6.87 16.41
C ILE A 172 -1.29 5.42 15.93
N ASP A 173 -0.65 4.47 16.60
CA ASP A 173 -0.80 3.05 16.26
C ASP A 173 -2.22 2.55 16.53
N SER A 174 -2.85 2.97 17.64
CA SER A 174 -4.26 2.64 17.92
C SER A 174 -5.22 3.21 16.87
N LEU A 175 -4.96 4.41 16.35
CA LEU A 175 -5.75 4.99 15.25
C LEU A 175 -5.60 4.21 13.94
N ARG A 176 -4.40 3.71 13.63
CA ARG A 176 -4.17 2.82 12.47
C ARG A 176 -4.96 1.52 12.63
N THR A 177 -4.96 0.93 13.82
CA THR A 177 -5.74 -0.26 14.14
C THR A 177 -7.24 0.02 13.95
N ILE A 178 -7.75 1.15 14.44
CA ILE A 178 -9.16 1.55 14.25
C ILE A 178 -9.50 1.72 12.77
N ALA A 179 -8.64 2.37 11.98
CA ALA A 179 -8.87 2.56 10.55
C ALA A 179 -8.96 1.22 9.79
N SER A 180 -8.08 0.28 10.12
CA SER A 180 -8.14 -1.09 9.58
C SER A 180 -9.41 -1.82 10.01
N ALA A 181 -9.78 -1.72 11.30
CA ALA A 181 -10.98 -2.34 11.84
C ALA A 181 -12.27 -1.79 11.19
N GLN A 182 -12.34 -0.48 10.95
CA GLN A 182 -13.46 0.15 10.23
C GLN A 182 -13.61 -0.38 8.81
N THR A 183 -12.49 -0.60 8.11
CA THR A 183 -12.49 -1.17 6.76
C THR A 183 -13.05 -2.60 6.77
N GLN A 184 -12.66 -3.42 7.74
CA GLN A 184 -13.14 -4.79 7.90
C GLN A 184 -14.62 -4.82 8.30
N TYR A 185 -15.01 -3.98 9.26
CA TYR A 185 -16.39 -3.85 9.71
C TYR A 185 -17.31 -3.43 8.56
N HIS A 186 -16.89 -2.47 7.73
CA HIS A 186 -17.62 -2.05 6.55
C HIS A 186 -17.72 -3.15 5.49
N ALA A 187 -16.65 -3.93 5.28
CA ALA A 187 -16.69 -5.08 4.37
C ALA A 187 -17.74 -6.12 4.81
N TYR A 188 -17.91 -6.30 6.13
CA TYR A 188 -18.87 -7.24 6.70
C TYR A 188 -20.30 -6.69 6.72
N THR A 189 -20.52 -5.51 7.28
CA THR A 189 -21.87 -4.97 7.59
C THR A 189 -22.42 -4.03 6.52
N ARG A 190 -21.58 -3.62 5.54
CA ARG A 190 -21.90 -2.59 4.53
C ARG A 190 -22.16 -1.19 5.09
N SER A 191 -21.84 -0.94 6.37
CA SER A 191 -21.86 0.38 6.99
C SER A 191 -20.64 0.52 7.90
N TYR A 192 -20.26 1.75 8.25
CA TYR A 192 -19.16 1.99 9.18
C TYR A 192 -19.67 1.94 10.62
N ALA A 193 -18.81 1.55 11.56
CA ALA A 193 -19.18 1.54 12.96
C ALA A 193 -19.35 2.97 13.47
N THR A 194 -20.45 3.23 14.18
CA THR A 194 -20.77 4.53 14.79
C THR A 194 -20.16 4.71 16.17
N THR A 195 -19.72 3.63 16.79
CA THR A 195 -19.06 3.61 18.11
C THR A 195 -17.87 2.66 18.09
N ILE A 196 -16.89 2.90 18.95
CA ILE A 196 -15.70 2.03 19.06
C ILE A 196 -16.06 0.63 19.52
N GLY A 197 -17.00 0.50 20.47
CA GLY A 197 -17.44 -0.79 20.97
C GLY A 197 -18.04 -1.69 19.88
N ALA A 198 -18.63 -1.13 18.83
CA ALA A 198 -19.16 -1.91 17.72
C ALA A 198 -18.08 -2.62 16.89
N LEU A 199 -16.82 -2.21 16.99
CA LEU A 199 -15.68 -2.89 16.35
C LEU A 199 -15.19 -4.10 17.17
N TYR A 200 -15.81 -4.36 18.32
CA TYR A 200 -15.49 -5.46 19.21
C TYR A 200 -16.76 -6.21 19.63
N ALA A 201 -16.96 -7.41 19.10
CA ALA A 201 -18.01 -8.32 19.57
C ALA A 201 -17.40 -9.43 20.44
N PRO A 202 -17.70 -9.50 21.75
CA PRO A 202 -17.17 -10.57 22.61
C PRO A 202 -17.73 -11.96 22.26
N ASP A 203 -18.95 -12.00 21.72
CA ASP A 203 -19.66 -13.25 21.42
C ASP A 203 -19.45 -13.73 19.96
N ASP A 204 -18.91 -12.87 19.09
CA ASP A 204 -18.65 -13.19 17.70
C ASP A 204 -17.18 -12.93 17.34
N LEU A 205 -16.39 -14.00 17.31
CA LEU A 205 -14.97 -13.96 16.93
C LEU A 205 -14.76 -13.42 15.51
N GLN A 206 -15.77 -13.44 14.64
CA GLN A 206 -15.68 -12.87 13.29
C GLN A 206 -15.75 -11.33 13.29
N MET A 207 -16.24 -10.71 14.37
CA MET A 207 -16.38 -9.26 14.56
C MET A 207 -15.47 -8.71 15.67
N GLN A 208 -14.40 -9.44 16.02
CA GLN A 208 -13.40 -9.01 16.99
C GLN A 208 -12.24 -8.33 16.27
N PHE A 209 -12.47 -7.13 15.71
CA PHE A 209 -11.47 -6.43 14.87
C PHE A 209 -10.43 -5.65 15.68
N ILE A 210 -10.74 -5.32 16.93
CA ILE A 210 -9.86 -4.60 17.86
C ILE A 210 -9.73 -5.37 19.18
N ASP A 211 -8.79 -4.96 20.03
CA ASP A 211 -8.65 -5.50 21.37
C ASP A 211 -9.71 -4.96 22.34
N ALA A 212 -10.01 -5.74 23.39
CA ALA A 212 -11.03 -5.39 24.38
C ALA A 212 -10.70 -4.09 25.15
N GLU A 213 -9.42 -3.74 25.31
CA GLU A 213 -9.01 -2.53 26.02
C GLU A 213 -9.28 -1.29 25.15
N LEU A 214 -8.95 -1.34 23.87
CA LEU A 214 -9.27 -0.27 22.91
C LEU A 214 -10.78 -0.13 22.70
N ALA A 215 -11.53 -1.23 22.76
CA ALA A 215 -12.99 -1.25 22.63
C ALA A 215 -13.72 -0.42 23.70
N ILE A 216 -13.09 -0.19 24.87
CA ILE A 216 -13.62 0.66 25.94
C ILE A 216 -13.60 2.14 25.53
N GLY A 217 -12.78 2.51 24.52
CA GLY A 217 -12.63 3.87 24.03
C GLY A 217 -11.62 4.71 24.80
N THR A 218 -10.87 4.11 25.73
CA THR A 218 -9.78 4.78 26.45
C THR A 218 -8.52 3.94 26.47
N LYS A 219 -7.39 4.46 25.97
CA LYS A 219 -6.10 3.74 25.95
C LYS A 219 -4.94 4.73 26.05
N GLN A 220 -3.93 4.43 26.85
CA GLN A 220 -2.74 5.27 27.07
C GLN A 220 -3.06 6.73 27.45
N GLY A 221 -4.12 6.95 28.23
CA GLY A 221 -4.56 8.28 28.67
C GLY A 221 -5.25 9.11 27.58
N TYR A 222 -5.62 8.49 26.46
CA TYR A 222 -6.42 9.11 25.39
C TYR A 222 -7.81 8.51 25.32
N VAL A 223 -8.79 9.37 25.02
CA VAL A 223 -10.17 9.03 24.75
C VAL A 223 -10.39 9.05 23.24
N PHE A 224 -10.84 7.93 22.71
CA PHE A 224 -11.13 7.75 21.30
C PHE A 224 -12.64 7.87 21.09
N SER A 225 -13.02 8.60 20.06
CA SER A 225 -14.41 8.78 19.66
C SER A 225 -14.54 8.57 18.16
N ILE A 226 -15.58 7.85 17.74
CA ILE A 226 -15.87 7.63 16.33
C ILE A 226 -17.18 8.34 16.01
N THR A 227 -17.20 9.03 14.88
CA THR A 227 -18.40 9.62 14.31
C THR A 227 -18.50 9.11 12.88
N SER A 228 -19.59 8.42 12.56
CA SER A 228 -19.90 8.02 11.19
C SER A 228 -21.11 8.80 10.69
N THR A 229 -21.06 9.20 9.42
CA THR A 229 -22.16 9.87 8.74
C THR A 229 -22.67 8.96 7.63
N ASP A 230 -23.68 8.16 7.96
CA ASP A 230 -24.48 7.39 6.99
C ASP A 230 -25.57 8.32 6.41
N PRO A 231 -25.87 8.36 5.09
CA PRO A 231 -25.52 7.44 3.99
C PRO A 231 -24.22 7.74 3.24
N ALA A 232 -23.40 8.70 3.69
CA ALA A 232 -22.26 9.18 2.93
C ALA A 232 -21.07 8.20 2.91
N ALA A 233 -21.16 7.07 3.64
CA ALA A 233 -20.07 6.10 3.83
C ALA A 233 -18.76 6.79 4.29
N ARG A 234 -18.90 7.77 5.20
CA ARG A 234 -17.77 8.49 5.79
C ARG A 234 -17.70 8.23 7.27
N TRP A 235 -16.49 8.23 7.79
CA TRP A 235 -16.25 8.12 9.21
C TRP A 235 -15.05 8.96 9.61
N LYS A 236 -15.07 9.43 10.84
CA LYS A 236 -13.99 10.16 11.47
C LYS A 236 -13.76 9.59 12.85
N CYS A 237 -12.51 9.34 13.20
CA CYS A 237 -12.11 9.04 14.56
C CYS A 237 -11.26 10.18 15.11
N GLU A 238 -11.52 10.57 16.35
CA GLU A 238 -10.79 11.60 17.07
C GLU A 238 -10.29 11.02 18.40
N ALA A 239 -8.99 11.18 18.64
CA ALA A 239 -8.30 10.82 19.87
C ALA A 239 -7.87 12.09 20.60
N LYS A 240 -8.41 12.30 21.81
CA LYS A 240 -8.07 13.44 22.68
C LYS A 240 -7.42 12.95 23.98
N PRO A 241 -6.40 13.65 24.50
CA PRO A 241 -5.86 13.32 25.82
C PRO A 241 -6.95 13.52 26.88
N SER A 242 -7.05 12.58 27.82
CA SER A 242 -8.03 12.62 28.91
C SER A 242 -7.75 13.76 29.89
N VAL A 243 -6.46 14.00 30.16
CA VAL A 243 -5.94 15.18 30.84
C VAL A 243 -4.88 15.85 29.96
N GLN A 244 -5.23 17.02 29.43
CA GLN A 244 -4.34 17.80 28.58
C GLN A 244 -3.04 18.14 29.33
N SER A 245 -1.90 17.99 28.65
CA SER A 245 -0.54 18.22 29.18
C SER A 245 0.01 17.19 30.18
N LYS A 246 -0.79 16.21 30.62
CA LYS A 246 -0.30 15.08 31.45
C LYS A 246 -0.22 13.79 30.64
N ASP A 247 -1.30 13.44 29.96
CA ASP A 247 -1.38 12.19 29.18
C ASP A 247 -0.87 12.40 27.75
N GLY A 248 -0.99 13.63 27.25
CA GLY A 248 -0.46 14.08 25.97
C GLY A 248 -0.81 15.54 25.70
N ALA A 249 -0.10 16.15 24.73
CA ALA A 249 -0.26 17.58 24.42
C ALA A 249 -1.19 17.83 23.22
N ARG A 250 -1.31 16.85 22.32
CA ARG A 250 -1.93 17.02 21.00
C ARG A 250 -3.10 16.08 20.80
N ALA A 251 -4.04 16.49 19.96
CA ALA A 251 -5.16 15.68 19.50
C ALA A 251 -4.88 15.14 18.11
N PHE A 252 -5.33 13.92 17.86
CA PHE A 252 -5.17 13.24 16.58
C PHE A 252 -6.52 12.91 15.99
N THR A 253 -6.63 13.05 14.68
CA THR A 253 -7.84 12.69 13.94
C THR A 253 -7.49 11.84 12.75
N THR A 254 -8.32 10.87 12.43
CA THR A 254 -8.24 10.11 11.19
C THR A 254 -9.62 9.97 10.57
N ASP A 255 -9.68 9.71 9.28
CA ASP A 255 -10.91 9.61 8.51
C ASP A 255 -10.89 8.38 7.59
N GLU A 256 -11.88 8.28 6.68
CA GLU A 256 -11.98 7.16 5.74
C GLU A 256 -10.77 6.98 4.82
N THR A 257 -9.90 7.98 4.70
CA THR A 257 -8.67 7.88 3.90
C THR A 257 -7.56 7.13 4.64
N GLY A 258 -7.68 6.98 5.96
CA GLY A 258 -6.64 6.42 6.83
C GLY A 258 -5.46 7.37 7.08
N VAL A 259 -5.50 8.58 6.54
CA VAL A 259 -4.52 9.63 6.87
C VAL A 259 -4.77 10.08 8.31
N ILE A 260 -3.68 10.21 9.07
CA ILE A 260 -3.74 10.72 10.44
C ILE A 260 -3.35 12.19 10.39
N PHE A 261 -4.12 13.01 11.07
CA PHE A 261 -3.89 14.43 11.21
C PHE A 261 -3.59 14.75 12.67
N CYS A 262 -2.56 15.55 12.91
CA CYS A 262 -2.27 16.18 14.19
C CYS A 262 -2.58 17.67 14.06
N ASP A 263 -3.50 18.19 14.89
CA ASP A 263 -3.90 19.60 14.85
C ASP A 263 -4.30 20.12 13.45
N GLY A 264 -4.94 19.25 12.66
CA GLY A 264 -5.39 19.54 11.29
C GLY A 264 -4.32 19.42 10.20
N ARG A 265 -3.10 18.98 10.53
CA ARG A 265 -2.03 18.73 9.55
C ARG A 265 -1.76 17.22 9.41
N PRO A 266 -1.62 16.68 8.20
CA PRO A 266 -1.31 15.27 8.01
C PRO A 266 0.07 14.93 8.59
N ILE A 267 0.21 13.74 9.16
CA ILE A 267 1.43 13.23 9.79
C ILE A 267 1.92 11.92 9.17
#